data_AF-A0AA92DUL3-F1
#
_entry.id   AF-A0AA92DUL3-F1
#
_cell.length_a   1.000
_cell.length_b   1.000
_cell.length_c   1.000
_cell.angle_alpha   90.00
_cell.angle_beta   90.00
_cell.angle_gamma   90.00
#
_symmetry.space_group_name_H-M   'P 1'
#
loop_
_entity.id
_entity.type
_entity.pdbx_description
1 polymer ?
#
loop_
_entity_poly.entity_id
_entity_poly.type
_entity_poly.pdbx_seq_one_letter_code
_entity_poly.pdbx_strand_id
1 'polypeptide(L)'
;MPRDHDNELATFLRGGERHLADFLMLGFVRCGTVTSEDGRQIKMEIAEAYAARTRTVYGVFFDERVARIGARKHDLRGRFISFQSSVNDRLINETGCADTPTWEAKAWMTLLDTYGMGVICFWEPDLVKVGGGGGLLVSPYLTIENALLERHHPILNRQWFR
;
A
#
# COMPACT_ATOMS: atom_id res chain seq x y z
N MET A 1 4.87 3.36 22.08
CA MET A 1 5.97 2.35 22.07
C MET A 1 6.50 2.28 20.65
N PRO A 2 7.82 2.20 20.41
CA PRO A 2 8.35 1.94 19.07
C PRO A 2 7.82 0.61 18.52
N ARG A 3 7.45 0.54 17.24
CA ARG A 3 7.10 -0.74 16.60
C ARG A 3 8.37 -1.59 16.49
N ASP A 4 8.27 -2.86 16.86
CA ASP A 4 9.29 -3.86 16.56
C ASP A 4 9.00 -4.44 15.17
N HIS A 5 9.48 -3.73 14.15
CA HIS A 5 9.22 -4.08 12.75
C HIS A 5 9.76 -5.46 12.36
N ASP A 6 10.84 -5.90 13.01
CA ASP A 6 11.43 -7.21 12.73
C ASP A 6 10.51 -8.33 13.27
N ASN A 7 9.97 -8.16 14.47
CA ASN A 7 8.99 -9.11 15.02
C ASN A 7 7.64 -9.10 14.26
N GLU A 8 7.19 -7.93 13.81
CA GLU A 8 5.98 -7.81 13.00
C GLU A 8 6.14 -8.47 11.62
N LEU A 9 7.29 -8.25 10.97
CA LEU A 9 7.62 -8.93 9.72
C LEU A 9 7.72 -10.44 9.94
N ALA A 10 8.40 -10.90 10.99
CA ALA A 10 8.47 -12.31 11.32
C ALA A 10 7.07 -12.92 11.56
N THR A 11 6.18 -12.19 12.23
CA THR A 11 4.78 -12.61 12.43
C THR A 11 4.03 -12.67 11.11
N PHE A 12 4.18 -11.66 10.25
CA PHE A 12 3.61 -11.68 8.91
C PHE A 12 4.10 -12.89 8.12
N LEU A 13 5.39 -13.23 8.17
CA LEU A 13 5.96 -14.37 7.45
C LEU A 13 5.50 -15.73 8.00
N ARG A 14 5.28 -15.86 9.32
CA ARG A 14 4.83 -17.11 9.96
C ARG A 14 3.39 -17.51 9.60
N GLY A 15 2.59 -16.61 9.05
CA GLY A 15 1.18 -16.86 8.77
C GLY A 15 0.26 -15.93 9.55
N GLY A 16 -0.87 -15.57 8.96
CA GLY A 16 -1.85 -14.66 9.54
C GLY A 16 -3.14 -14.59 8.72
N GLU A 17 -4.04 -13.70 9.10
CA GLU A 17 -5.34 -13.50 8.44
C GLU A 17 -5.17 -13.08 6.98
N ARG A 18 -5.88 -13.75 6.07
CA ARG A 18 -5.87 -13.44 4.63
C ARG A 18 -6.97 -12.43 4.35
N HIS A 19 -6.59 -11.31 3.76
CA HIS A 19 -7.42 -10.12 3.63
C HIS A 19 -7.91 -9.87 2.21
N LEU A 20 -7.26 -10.47 1.20
CA LEU A 20 -7.52 -10.11 -0.19
C LEU A 20 -8.98 -10.31 -0.58
N ALA A 21 -9.61 -11.42 -0.17
CA ALA A 21 -11.02 -11.67 -0.46
C ALA A 21 -11.94 -10.57 0.10
N ASP A 22 -11.70 -10.13 1.34
CA ASP A 22 -12.48 -9.07 1.97
C ASP A 22 -12.37 -7.75 1.21
N PHE A 23 -11.16 -7.38 0.79
CA PHE A 23 -10.94 -6.18 -0.01
C PHE A 23 -11.65 -6.27 -1.36
N LEU A 24 -11.61 -7.42 -2.03
CA LEU A 24 -12.34 -7.62 -3.29
C LEU A 24 -13.86 -7.50 -3.08
N MET A 25 -14.40 -8.00 -1.97
CA MET A 25 -15.81 -7.84 -1.60
C MET A 25 -16.19 -6.39 -1.30
N LEU A 26 -15.25 -5.59 -0.77
CA LEU A 26 -15.44 -4.14 -0.56
C LEU A 26 -15.39 -3.32 -1.87
N GLY A 27 -15.12 -3.96 -3.01
CA GLY A 27 -15.05 -3.29 -4.31
C GLY A 27 -13.63 -2.92 -4.75
N PHE A 28 -12.60 -3.41 -4.08
CA PHE A 28 -11.26 -3.31 -4.63
C PHE A 28 -11.13 -4.19 -5.88
N VAL A 29 -10.40 -3.69 -6.86
CA VAL A 29 -10.05 -4.42 -8.07
C VAL A 29 -8.54 -4.58 -8.15
N ARG A 30 -8.09 -5.75 -8.61
CA ARG A 30 -6.68 -5.99 -8.90
C ARG A 30 -6.27 -5.09 -10.07
N CYS A 31 -5.22 -4.31 -9.88
CA CYS A 31 -4.77 -3.34 -10.88
C CYS A 31 -3.30 -3.41 -11.20
N GLY A 32 -2.51 -4.22 -10.50
CA GLY A 32 -1.08 -4.27 -10.71
C GLY A 32 -0.36 -5.30 -9.87
N THR A 33 0.96 -5.28 -9.98
CA THR A 33 1.88 -6.20 -9.31
C THR A 33 3.07 -5.44 -8.73
N VAL A 34 3.69 -6.07 -7.74
CA VAL A 34 5.02 -5.69 -7.23
C VAL A 34 5.93 -6.89 -7.42
N THR A 35 7.06 -6.70 -8.07
CA THR A 35 8.07 -7.73 -8.29
C THR A 35 9.44 -7.21 -7.86
N SER A 36 10.42 -8.12 -7.75
CA SER A 36 11.82 -7.74 -7.62
C SER A 36 12.48 -7.65 -8.99
N GLU A 37 13.33 -6.65 -9.18
CA GLU A 37 14.28 -6.54 -10.28
C GLU A 37 15.67 -6.87 -9.73
N ASP A 38 16.30 -7.91 -10.30
CA ASP A 38 17.63 -8.43 -9.95
C ASP A 38 17.88 -8.73 -8.45
N GLY A 39 16.81 -8.92 -7.66
CA GLY A 39 16.93 -9.16 -6.21
C GLY A 39 17.43 -7.95 -5.43
N ARG A 40 17.39 -6.75 -6.01
CA ARG A 40 17.97 -5.52 -5.41
C ARG A 40 17.04 -4.33 -5.41
N GLN A 41 16.05 -4.35 -6.29
CA GLN A 41 15.10 -3.26 -6.45
C GLN A 41 13.69 -3.83 -6.51
N ILE A 42 12.72 -2.99 -6.19
CA ILE A 42 11.32 -3.27 -6.45
C ILE A 42 10.90 -2.65 -7.77
N LYS A 43 9.98 -3.31 -8.43
CA LYS A 43 9.26 -2.81 -9.60
C LYS A 43 7.77 -2.89 -9.33
N MET A 44 7.06 -1.78 -9.50
CA MET A 44 5.61 -1.71 -9.34
C MET A 44 4.97 -1.39 -10.69
N GLU A 45 4.12 -2.29 -11.16
CA GLU A 45 3.44 -2.15 -12.45
C GLU A 45 1.95 -2.10 -12.21
N ILE A 46 1.28 -1.10 -12.77
CA ILE A 46 -0.19 -1.02 -12.79
C ILE A 46 -0.69 -1.02 -14.22
N ALA A 47 -1.83 -1.66 -14.47
CA ALA A 47 -2.43 -1.68 -15.78
C ALA A 47 -2.86 -0.27 -16.21
N GLU A 48 -2.64 0.07 -17.48
CA GLU A 48 -2.88 1.39 -18.05
C GLU A 48 -4.30 1.91 -17.78
N ALA A 49 -5.29 1.02 -17.83
CA ALA A 49 -6.71 1.31 -17.59
C ALA A 49 -7.00 1.93 -16.20
N TYR A 50 -6.09 1.77 -15.24
CA TYR A 50 -6.24 2.26 -13.87
C TYR A 50 -5.27 3.39 -13.52
N ALA A 51 -4.35 3.75 -14.41
CA ALA A 51 -3.27 4.67 -14.12
C ALA A 51 -3.73 6.08 -13.72
N ALA A 52 -4.74 6.59 -14.43
CA ALA A 52 -5.28 7.93 -14.23
C ALA A 52 -6.34 8.02 -13.11
N ARG A 53 -6.61 6.91 -12.39
CA ARG A 53 -7.62 6.89 -11.33
C ARG A 53 -7.20 7.79 -10.17
N THR A 54 -8.15 8.56 -9.64
CA THR A 54 -7.90 9.54 -8.58
C THR A 54 -8.84 9.35 -7.41
N ARG A 55 -8.51 9.92 -6.25
CA ARG A 55 -9.28 9.76 -4.99
C ARG A 55 -9.49 8.28 -4.66
N THR A 56 -8.42 7.51 -4.80
CA THR A 56 -8.42 6.07 -4.63
C THR A 56 -7.90 5.67 -3.26
N VAL A 57 -8.30 4.50 -2.81
CA VAL A 57 -7.66 3.73 -1.75
C VAL A 57 -7.00 2.53 -2.39
N TYR A 58 -5.79 2.19 -1.99
CA TYR A 58 -5.04 1.07 -2.54
C TYR A 58 -4.49 0.18 -1.42
N GLY A 59 -4.33 -1.09 -1.76
CA GLY A 59 -3.68 -2.10 -0.92
C GLY A 59 -2.63 -2.85 -1.72
N VAL A 60 -1.52 -3.19 -1.08
CA VAL A 60 -0.52 -4.12 -1.62
C VAL A 60 -0.53 -5.38 -0.77
N PHE A 61 -0.63 -6.53 -1.43
CA PHE A 61 -0.85 -7.83 -0.80
C PHE A 61 0.26 -8.81 -1.17
N PHE A 62 0.70 -9.60 -0.20
CA PHE A 62 1.60 -10.74 -0.40
C PHE A 62 0.97 -11.97 0.23
N ASP A 63 0.85 -13.06 -0.54
CA ASP A 63 0.09 -14.26 -0.13
C ASP A 63 -1.24 -13.90 0.53
N GLU A 64 -2.04 -13.09 -0.18
CA GLU A 64 -3.38 -12.63 0.22
C GLU A 64 -3.45 -11.78 1.50
N ARG A 65 -2.31 -11.47 2.13
CA ARG A 65 -2.20 -10.63 3.33
C ARG A 65 -1.85 -9.20 2.95
N VAL A 66 -2.52 -8.23 3.55
CA VAL A 66 -2.25 -6.81 3.25
C VAL A 66 -0.95 -6.37 3.91
N ALA A 67 0.03 -6.03 3.09
CA ALA A 67 1.33 -5.54 3.54
C ALA A 67 1.36 -4.01 3.63
N ARG A 68 0.61 -3.32 2.76
CA ARG A 68 0.51 -1.86 2.75
C ARG A 68 -0.90 -1.41 2.38
N ILE A 69 -1.35 -0.33 3.01
CA ILE A 69 -2.56 0.40 2.62
C ILE A 69 -2.19 1.87 2.40
N GLY A 70 -2.82 2.51 1.44
CA GLY A 70 -2.71 3.95 1.30
C GLY A 70 -3.83 4.59 0.50
N ALA A 71 -3.92 5.91 0.59
CA ALA A 71 -4.81 6.75 -0.20
C ALA A 71 -4.06 7.58 -1.23
N ARG A 72 -4.76 7.97 -2.30
CA ARG A 72 -4.24 8.93 -3.27
C ARG A 72 -5.31 9.87 -3.80
N LYS A 73 -5.09 11.18 -3.60
CA LYS A 73 -5.93 12.24 -4.18
C LYS A 73 -5.75 12.39 -5.70
N HIS A 74 -4.52 12.23 -6.18
CA HIS A 74 -4.14 12.40 -7.59
C HIS A 74 -4.12 11.04 -8.31
N ASP A 75 -3.42 10.96 -9.45
CA ASP A 75 -3.32 9.72 -10.22
C ASP A 75 -2.56 8.62 -9.45
N LEU A 76 -3.00 7.38 -9.71
CA LEU A 76 -2.49 6.18 -9.07
C LEU A 76 -1.08 5.81 -9.59
N ARG A 77 -0.80 6.04 -10.88
CA ARG A 77 0.52 5.78 -11.49
C ARG A 77 1.63 6.57 -10.79
N GLY A 78 1.47 7.88 -10.67
CA GLY A 78 2.45 8.76 -10.05
C GLY A 78 2.71 8.38 -8.60
N ARG A 79 1.71 7.83 -7.89
CA ARG A 79 1.91 7.29 -6.54
C ARG A 79 2.86 6.10 -6.52
N PHE A 80 2.65 5.11 -7.38
CA PHE A 80 3.50 3.91 -7.39
C PHE A 80 4.89 4.18 -7.97
N ILE A 81 5.02 5.06 -8.97
CA ILE A 81 6.34 5.50 -9.46
C ILE A 81 7.13 6.20 -8.34
N SER A 82 6.49 7.16 -7.66
CA SER A 82 7.13 7.85 -6.53
C SER A 82 7.53 6.89 -5.42
N PHE A 83 6.66 5.93 -5.09
CA PHE A 83 6.92 4.96 -4.05
C PHE A 83 8.05 3.99 -4.41
N GLN A 84 8.04 3.46 -5.64
CA GLN A 84 9.13 2.66 -6.20
C GLN A 84 10.47 3.41 -6.13
N SER A 85 10.52 4.67 -6.57
CA SER A 85 11.73 5.49 -6.50
C SER A 85 12.23 5.58 -5.07
N SER A 86 11.38 5.98 -4.12
CA SER A 86 11.80 6.16 -2.72
C SER A 86 12.28 4.86 -2.05
N VAL A 87 11.66 3.72 -2.36
CA VAL A 87 12.13 2.41 -1.86
C VAL A 87 13.48 2.04 -2.50
N ASN A 88 13.60 2.14 -3.83
CA ASN A 88 14.81 1.79 -4.55
C ASN A 88 15.99 2.70 -4.18
N ASP A 89 15.74 3.99 -4.01
CA ASP A 89 16.74 4.97 -3.56
C ASP A 89 17.27 4.60 -2.17
N ARG A 90 16.41 4.12 -1.26
CA ARG A 90 16.84 3.64 0.06
C ARG A 90 17.59 2.31 -0.02
N LEU A 91 17.19 1.39 -0.91
CA LEU A 91 17.88 0.11 -1.11
C LEU A 91 19.30 0.29 -1.67
N ILE A 92 19.49 1.27 -2.56
CA ILE A 92 20.79 1.59 -3.17
C ILE A 92 21.64 2.45 -2.24
N ASN A 93 21.05 3.49 -1.63
CA ASN A 93 21.75 4.49 -0.84
C ASN A 93 21.38 4.37 0.64
N GLU A 94 22.07 3.47 1.35
CA GLU A 94 21.81 3.21 2.78
C GLU A 94 21.86 4.48 3.66
N THR A 95 22.68 5.46 3.27
CA THR A 95 22.95 6.70 4.02
C THR A 95 22.26 7.96 3.50
N GLY A 96 21.42 7.86 2.45
CA GLY A 96 20.80 9.00 1.79
C GLY A 96 19.57 9.61 2.50
N CYS A 97 19.18 10.82 2.08
CA CYS A 97 17.96 11.54 2.47
C CYS A 97 16.70 10.93 1.80
N ALA A 98 16.55 9.61 1.85
CA ALA A 98 15.37 8.94 1.30
C ALA A 98 14.21 8.98 2.30
N ASP A 99 13.03 9.39 1.84
CA ASP A 99 11.80 9.44 2.64
C ASP A 99 11.43 8.07 3.23
N THR A 100 11.84 6.97 2.58
CA THR A 100 11.62 5.59 3.05
C THR A 100 12.65 5.18 4.10
N PRO A 101 12.24 4.75 5.31
CA PRO A 101 13.17 4.19 6.30
C PRO A 101 13.81 2.88 5.82
N THR A 102 15.02 2.59 6.30
CA THR A 102 15.77 1.36 5.95
C THR A 102 14.98 0.08 6.25
N TRP A 103 14.25 0.02 7.36
CA TRP A 103 13.45 -1.16 7.71
C TRP A 103 12.34 -1.42 6.67
N GLU A 104 11.68 -0.38 6.16
CA GLU A 104 10.58 -0.52 5.20
C GLU A 104 11.12 -1.04 3.87
N ALA A 105 12.23 -0.47 3.42
CA ALA A 105 12.91 -0.91 2.20
C ALA A 105 13.35 -2.39 2.28
N LYS A 106 13.97 -2.80 3.40
CA LYS A 106 14.35 -4.20 3.62
C LYS A 106 13.15 -5.13 3.68
N ALA A 107 12.07 -4.74 4.35
CA ALA A 107 10.86 -5.53 4.45
C ALA A 107 10.21 -5.79 3.07
N TRP A 108 10.23 -4.82 2.15
CA TRP A 108 9.79 -5.04 0.77
C TRP A 108 10.57 -6.17 0.09
N MET A 109 11.90 -6.15 0.20
CA MET A 109 12.75 -7.18 -0.39
C MET A 109 12.51 -8.54 0.25
N THR A 110 12.42 -8.62 1.58
CA THR A 110 12.11 -9.88 2.28
C THR A 110 10.78 -10.48 1.83
N LEU A 111 9.74 -9.66 1.65
CA LEU A 111 8.44 -10.13 1.14
C LEU A 111 8.55 -10.65 -0.30
N LEU A 112 9.32 -9.98 -1.15
CA LEU A 112 9.55 -10.40 -2.52
C LEU A 112 10.40 -11.68 -2.61
N ASP A 113 11.43 -11.82 -1.79
CA ASP A 113 12.25 -13.04 -1.72
C ASP A 113 11.42 -14.23 -1.21
N THR A 114 10.48 -13.98 -0.30
CA THR A 114 9.64 -15.04 0.28
C THR A 114 8.52 -15.46 -0.67
N TYR A 115 7.83 -14.51 -1.29
CA TYR A 115 6.58 -14.77 -2.03
C TYR A 115 6.70 -14.58 -3.55
N GLY A 116 7.83 -14.08 -4.05
CA GLY A 116 8.11 -13.79 -5.45
C GLY A 116 7.41 -12.54 -5.99
N MET A 117 6.13 -12.36 -5.67
CA MET A 117 5.30 -11.28 -6.22
C MET A 117 4.23 -10.82 -5.23
N GLY A 118 3.98 -9.52 -5.20
CA GLY A 118 2.84 -8.89 -4.56
C GLY A 118 1.76 -8.46 -5.56
N VAL A 119 0.52 -8.37 -5.09
CA VAL A 119 -0.63 -7.88 -5.88
C VAL A 119 -1.01 -6.49 -5.40
N ILE A 120 -1.24 -5.58 -6.34
CA ILE A 120 -1.79 -4.25 -6.07
C ILE A 120 -3.28 -4.28 -6.38
N CYS A 121 -4.08 -3.84 -5.41
CA CYS A 121 -5.50 -3.58 -5.61
C CYS A 121 -5.83 -2.13 -5.30
N PHE A 122 -6.86 -1.58 -5.94
CA PHE A 122 -7.39 -0.27 -5.60
C PHE A 122 -8.92 -0.25 -5.61
N TRP A 123 -9.49 0.72 -4.92
CA TRP A 123 -10.89 1.07 -4.94
C TRP A 123 -11.04 2.58 -5.14
N GLU A 124 -12.05 2.98 -5.92
CA GLU A 124 -12.48 4.37 -6.09
C GLU A 124 -13.83 4.50 -5.38
N PRO A 125 -13.87 5.00 -4.13
CA PRO A 125 -15.11 5.06 -3.36
C PRO A 125 -16.07 6.09 -3.94
N ASP A 126 -17.36 5.75 -3.90
CA ASP A 126 -18.44 6.64 -4.31
C ASP A 126 -18.43 7.96 -3.51
N LEU A 127 -18.92 9.01 -4.17
CA LEU A 127 -19.05 10.31 -3.52
C LEU A 127 -20.17 10.27 -2.48
N VAL A 128 -19.88 10.76 -1.29
CA VAL A 128 -20.86 10.92 -0.21
C VAL A 128 -21.31 12.36 -0.10
N LYS A 129 -22.59 12.56 0.18
CA LYS A 129 -23.17 13.88 0.45
C LYS A 129 -22.94 14.24 1.91
N VAL A 130 -22.25 15.35 2.16
CA VAL A 130 -22.05 15.87 3.52
C VAL A 130 -23.18 16.87 3.86
N GLY A 131 -23.78 16.73 5.04
CA GLY A 131 -24.92 17.56 5.49
C GLY A 131 -24.53 19.01 5.78
N GLY A 132 -25.36 19.96 5.32
CA GLY A 132 -25.18 21.40 5.51
C GLY A 132 -25.33 22.18 4.20
N GLY A 133 -26.41 22.96 4.06
CA GLY A 133 -26.61 24.12 3.17
C GLY A 133 -26.46 24.00 1.64
N GLY A 134 -25.71 23.04 1.09
CA GLY A 134 -25.35 23.05 -0.33
C GLY A 134 -25.05 21.69 -0.96
N GLY A 135 -25.14 20.58 -0.21
CA GLY A 135 -25.05 19.23 -0.77
C GLY A 135 -23.71 18.89 -1.44
N LEU A 136 -22.58 19.33 -0.86
CA LEU A 136 -21.26 19.03 -1.37
C LEU A 136 -21.00 17.51 -1.40
N LEU A 137 -20.61 17.00 -2.56
CA LEU A 137 -20.20 15.62 -2.77
C LEU A 137 -18.68 15.50 -2.53
N VAL A 138 -18.29 14.64 -1.60
CA VAL A 138 -16.88 14.42 -1.22
C VAL A 138 -16.56 12.94 -1.35
N SER A 139 -15.38 12.60 -1.87
CA SER A 139 -14.93 11.20 -1.85
C SER A 139 -14.35 10.87 -0.46
N PRO A 140 -14.84 9.81 0.22
CA PRO A 140 -14.41 9.45 1.57
C PRO A 140 -13.10 8.65 1.62
N TYR A 141 -12.26 8.71 0.57
CA TYR A 141 -11.08 7.86 0.40
C TYR A 141 -10.08 7.91 1.58
N LEU A 142 -9.88 9.08 2.22
CA LEU A 142 -9.04 9.20 3.41
C LEU A 142 -9.67 8.56 4.66
N THR A 143 -10.98 8.71 4.84
CA THR A 143 -11.71 8.08 5.95
C THR A 143 -11.66 6.56 5.83
N ILE A 144 -11.80 6.05 4.61
CA ILE A 144 -11.70 4.62 4.32
C ILE A 144 -10.27 4.11 4.56
N GLU A 145 -9.24 4.81 4.07
CA GLU A 145 -7.85 4.46 4.35
C GLU A 145 -7.60 4.33 5.85
N ASN A 146 -8.01 5.33 6.65
CA ASN A 146 -7.84 5.31 8.10
C ASN A 146 -8.53 4.11 8.73
N ALA A 147 -9.80 3.86 8.41
CA ALA A 147 -10.54 2.71 8.94
C ALA A 147 -9.88 1.36 8.59
N LEU A 148 -9.31 1.25 7.38
CA LEU A 148 -8.60 0.03 6.98
C LEU A 148 -7.25 -0.11 7.68
N LEU A 149 -6.54 1.00 7.96
CA LEU A 149 -5.32 0.99 8.77
C LEU A 149 -5.59 0.57 10.22
N GLU A 150 -6.69 1.04 10.81
CA GLU A 150 -7.17 0.63 12.15
C GLU A 150 -7.52 -0.83 12.23
N ARG A 151 -8.02 -1.40 11.14
CA ARG A 151 -8.49 -2.78 11.15
C ARG A 151 -7.38 -3.77 10.86
N HIS A 152 -6.55 -3.47 9.85
CA HIS A 152 -5.68 -4.48 9.24
C HIS A 152 -4.20 -4.30 9.53
N HIS A 153 -3.82 -3.16 10.11
CA HIS A 153 -2.53 -3.08 10.78
C HIS A 153 -1.31 -3.41 9.88
N PRO A 154 -1.28 -2.96 8.61
CA PRO A 154 -0.29 -3.41 7.62
C PRO A 154 1.15 -3.14 8.06
N ILE A 155 2.02 -4.11 7.80
CA ILE A 155 3.41 -4.13 8.25
C ILE A 155 4.30 -3.05 7.59
N LEU A 156 3.99 -2.62 6.37
CA LEU A 156 4.75 -1.60 5.65
C LEU A 156 4.22 -0.18 5.85
N ASN A 157 3.25 0.02 6.75
CA ASN A 157 2.77 1.35 7.14
C ASN A 157 3.53 1.82 8.40
N ARG A 158 4.08 3.05 8.33
CA ARG A 158 5.06 3.56 9.29
C ARG A 158 4.49 3.89 10.66
N GLN A 159 3.24 4.34 10.73
CA GLN A 159 2.56 4.75 11.95
C GLN A 159 1.07 4.50 11.77
N TRP A 160 0.40 4.04 12.82
CA TRP A 160 -1.05 4.11 12.92
C TRP A 160 -1.35 5.38 13.68
N PHE A 161 -2.16 6.25 13.09
CA PHE A 161 -2.60 7.55 13.61
C PHE A 161 -1.55 8.67 13.60
N ARG A 162 -1.91 9.74 12.89
CA ARG A 162 -1.76 11.11 13.39
C ARG A 162 -2.96 11.43 14.26
#